data_AF-A0AB74EGR5-F1
#
_entry.id   AF-A0AB74EGR5-F1
#
_cell.length_a   1.000
_cell.length_b   1.000
_cell.length_c   1.000
_cell.angle_alpha   90.00
_cell.angle_beta   90.00
_cell.angle_gamma   90.00
#
_symmetry.space_group_name_H-M   'P 1'
#
loop_
_entity.id
_entity.type
_entity.pdbx_description
1 polymer ?
#
loop_
_entity_poly.entity_id
_entity_poly.type
_entity_poly.pdbx_seq_one_letter_code
_entity_poly.pdbx_strand_id
1 'polypeptide(L)'
;MGGGLKAVWQLEQDVSVAGGGATRWGNRESFIGLAGEFGTALAGRVANPFGDASKAIDPWDSNNNVASQLGIFKRHDGMPVSVRYDSPGFSGFSGSIQFVPSQNSKSAYTPATFTLESNQMKPVPAVVGKPGSDVYYAGLNYKNGGFFGNYALKYAKHANEGHDAFFLFLLGRASDTDPLKNHQVHRLTGGYEEAA
;
A
#
# COMPACT_ATOMS: atom_id res chain seq x y z
N MET A 1 10.24 25.65 13.95
CA MET A 1 9.10 25.84 14.89
C MET A 1 9.65 25.69 16.30
N GLY A 2 9.13 26.43 17.29
CA GLY A 2 9.61 26.36 18.68
C GLY A 2 9.14 25.09 19.40
N GLY A 3 9.79 24.72 20.51
CA GLY A 3 9.32 23.68 21.42
C GLY A 3 9.46 22.23 20.94
N GLY A 4 10.47 21.91 20.13
CA GLY A 4 10.73 20.53 19.66
C GLY A 4 9.84 20.05 18.51
N LEU A 5 8.86 20.85 18.08
CA LEU A 5 8.03 20.58 16.92
C LEU A 5 8.76 20.92 15.61
N LYS A 6 8.59 20.09 14.60
CA LYS A 6 9.16 20.25 13.25
C LYS A 6 8.07 20.03 12.21
N ALA A 7 8.01 20.90 11.20
CA ALA A 7 7.28 20.61 9.98
C ALA A 7 8.16 19.74 9.08
N VAL A 8 7.57 18.69 8.50
CA VAL A 8 8.24 17.80 7.56
C VAL A 8 7.43 17.74 6.27
N TRP A 9 8.11 17.65 5.14
CA TRP A 9 7.47 17.48 3.84
C TRP A 9 8.42 16.76 2.90
N GLN A 10 7.84 16.03 1.95
CA GLN A 10 8.57 15.31 0.92
C GLN A 10 7.76 15.33 -0.37
N LEU A 11 8.45 15.44 -1.50
CA LEU A 11 7.89 15.20 -2.81
C LEU A 11 8.84 14.30 -3.59
N GLU A 12 8.39 13.09 -3.92
CA GLU A 12 9.20 12.07 -4.60
C GLU A 12 8.58 11.71 -5.95
N GLN A 13 9.44 11.59 -6.95
CA GLN A 13 9.09 11.31 -8.33
C GLN A 13 9.84 10.08 -8.83
N ASP A 14 9.18 9.26 -9.63
CA ASP A 14 9.83 8.22 -10.41
C ASP A 14 10.49 8.82 -11.65
N VAL A 15 11.82 8.75 -11.69
CA VAL A 15 12.65 9.29 -12.75
C VAL A 15 13.54 8.18 -13.31
N SER A 16 13.27 7.79 -14.55
CA SER A 16 14.10 6.83 -15.26
C SER A 16 15.07 7.54 -16.18
N VAL A 17 16.35 7.17 -16.09
CA VAL A 17 17.41 7.63 -17.01
C VAL A 17 17.21 7.12 -18.45
N ALA A 18 16.41 6.07 -18.65
CA ALA A 18 16.10 5.51 -19.95
C ALA A 18 14.91 6.22 -20.65
N GLY A 19 14.41 7.32 -20.09
CA GLY A 19 13.31 8.09 -20.66
C GLY A 19 11.90 7.52 -20.39
N GLY A 20 11.79 6.44 -19.62
CA GLY A 20 10.52 5.87 -19.16
C GLY A 20 10.23 6.24 -17.71
N GLY A 21 9.76 7.47 -17.44
CA GLY A 21 9.43 7.94 -16.09
C GLY A 21 7.97 8.36 -15.96
N ALA A 22 7.53 8.64 -14.74
CA ALA A 22 6.14 9.06 -14.54
C ALA A 22 5.88 10.47 -15.09
N THR A 23 4.72 10.63 -15.74
CA THR A 23 4.30 11.87 -16.41
C THR A 23 3.62 12.88 -15.47
N ARG A 24 3.44 12.52 -14.20
CA ARG A 24 2.83 13.35 -13.16
C ARG A 24 3.76 13.42 -11.96
N TRP A 25 3.85 14.61 -11.36
CA TRP A 25 4.61 14.86 -10.14
C TRP A 25 4.02 14.14 -8.92
N GLY A 26 4.88 13.69 -7.99
CA GLY A 26 4.47 13.10 -6.72
C GLY A 26 3.85 11.71 -6.84
N ASN A 27 4.31 10.91 -7.81
CA ASN A 27 3.80 9.55 -8.03
C ASN A 27 4.40 8.51 -7.05
N ARG A 28 5.45 8.89 -6.30
CA ARG A 28 6.05 8.10 -5.21
C ARG A 28 5.67 8.71 -3.84
N GLU A 29 6.40 8.38 -2.78
CA GLU A 29 6.07 8.85 -1.43
C GLU A 29 6.18 10.37 -1.34
N SER A 30 5.04 11.03 -1.10
CA SER A 30 4.93 12.48 -1.11
C SER A 30 3.93 12.91 -0.05
N PHE A 31 4.36 13.74 0.90
CA PHE A 31 3.58 14.05 2.09
C PHE A 31 3.93 15.42 2.69
N ILE A 32 3.07 15.85 3.60
CA ILE A 32 3.33 16.89 4.59
C ILE A 32 3.04 16.32 5.98
N GLY A 33 3.70 16.83 7.01
CA GLY A 33 3.51 16.33 8.36
C GLY A 33 4.15 17.18 9.45
N LEU A 34 3.97 16.69 10.67
CA LEU A 34 4.53 17.25 11.89
C LEU A 34 5.29 16.15 12.64
N ALA A 35 6.50 16.46 13.08
CA ALA A 35 7.33 15.59 13.88
C ALA A 35 7.72 16.27 15.19
N GLY A 36 7.85 15.50 16.27
CA GLY A 36 8.28 15.97 17.57
C GLY A 36 8.57 14.81 18.52
N GLU A 37 8.65 15.08 19.83
CA GLU A 37 8.84 14.03 20.84
C GLU A 37 7.70 13.02 20.87
N PHE A 38 6.51 13.42 20.42
CA PHE A 38 5.35 12.55 20.30
C PHE A 38 5.45 11.57 19.11
N GLY A 39 6.47 11.66 18.25
CA GLY A 39 6.58 10.88 17.01
C GLY A 39 6.31 11.73 15.78
N THR A 40 5.76 11.11 14.73
CA THR A 40 5.54 11.77 13.44
C THR A 40 4.13 11.51 12.92
N ALA A 41 3.41 12.56 12.54
CA ALA A 41 2.12 12.49 11.87
C ALA A 41 2.25 13.00 10.43
N LEU A 42 1.84 12.19 9.46
CA LEU A 42 1.99 12.42 8.03
C LEU A 42 0.63 12.38 7.34
N ALA A 43 0.46 13.20 6.31
CA ALA A 43 -0.67 13.17 5.39
C ALA A 43 -0.18 13.28 3.94
N GLY A 44 -0.66 12.40 3.07
CA GLY A 44 -0.26 12.38 1.65
C GLY A 44 -0.24 10.97 1.08
N ARG A 45 0.54 10.76 0.01
CA ARG A 45 0.89 9.42 -0.47
C ARG A 45 2.00 8.88 0.42
N VAL A 46 1.65 8.04 1.38
CA VAL A 46 2.58 7.51 2.38
C VAL A 46 2.62 6.00 2.27
N ALA A 47 3.82 5.42 2.32
CA ALA A 47 4.01 3.98 2.31
C ALA A 47 3.31 3.32 3.51
N ASN A 48 2.74 2.14 3.26
CA ASN A 48 2.07 1.37 4.30
C ASN A 48 3.05 0.48 5.10
N PRO A 49 2.64 -0.02 6.28
CA PRO A 49 3.51 -0.84 7.13
C PRO A 49 4.00 -2.16 6.51
N PHE A 50 3.36 -2.64 5.44
CA PHE A 50 3.83 -3.82 4.71
C PHE A 50 5.14 -3.56 3.96
N GLY A 51 5.37 -2.32 3.51
CA GLY A 51 6.63 -1.92 2.91
C GLY A 51 7.81 -2.02 3.88
N ASP A 52 7.59 -1.71 5.16
CA ASP A 52 8.61 -1.85 6.22
C ASP A 52 8.99 -3.33 6.41
N ALA A 53 7.99 -4.22 6.36
CA ALA A 53 8.19 -5.67 6.42
C ALA A 53 8.97 -6.21 5.20
N SER A 54 8.63 -5.73 4.00
CA SER A 54 9.23 -6.19 2.75
C SER A 54 10.69 -5.79 2.59
N LYS A 55 11.06 -4.57 3.02
CA LYS A 55 12.47 -4.12 3.02
C LYS A 55 13.37 -5.04 3.85
N ALA A 56 12.82 -5.70 4.86
CA ALA A 56 13.57 -6.58 5.74
C ALA A 56 13.87 -7.97 5.14
N ILE A 57 13.17 -8.38 4.07
CA ILE A 57 13.36 -9.71 3.45
C ILE A 57 13.77 -9.64 1.99
N ASP A 58 13.67 -8.48 1.34
CA ASP A 58 13.99 -8.31 -0.06
C ASP A 58 15.04 -7.21 -0.26
N PRO A 59 16.33 -7.58 -0.19
CA PRO A 59 17.44 -6.65 -0.42
C PRO A 59 17.69 -6.38 -1.91
N TRP A 60 16.95 -7.01 -2.82
CA TRP A 60 17.22 -6.99 -4.26
C TRP A 60 16.52 -5.84 -4.97
N ASP A 61 17.28 -5.08 -5.78
CA ASP A 61 16.74 -4.05 -6.66
C ASP A 61 16.53 -4.63 -8.07
N SER A 62 15.29 -4.57 -8.56
CA SER A 62 14.94 -5.09 -9.89
C SER A 62 13.60 -4.52 -10.38
N ASN A 63 13.37 -4.57 -11.69
CA ASN A 63 12.07 -4.29 -12.30
C ASN A 63 11.24 -5.57 -12.58
N ASN A 64 11.69 -6.74 -12.11
CA ASN A 64 11.05 -8.03 -12.36
C ASN A 64 10.64 -8.70 -11.04
N ASN A 65 9.34 -8.60 -10.73
CA ASN A 65 8.74 -9.08 -9.48
C ASN A 65 8.73 -10.61 -9.30
N VAL A 66 9.11 -11.39 -10.31
CA VAL A 66 9.01 -12.86 -10.28
C VAL A 66 10.38 -13.54 -10.28
N ALA A 67 11.32 -13.04 -11.09
CA ALA A 67 12.63 -13.68 -11.25
C ALA A 67 13.69 -13.19 -10.25
N SER A 68 13.53 -11.99 -9.68
CA SER A 68 14.61 -11.31 -8.94
C SER A 68 14.15 -10.59 -7.67
N GLN A 69 12.88 -10.75 -7.28
CA GLN A 69 12.30 -10.19 -6.05
C GLN A 69 11.29 -11.15 -5.44
N LEU A 70 11.00 -10.94 -4.16
CA LEU A 70 9.97 -11.64 -3.42
C LEU A 70 8.58 -11.02 -3.68
N GLY A 71 8.21 -10.84 -4.95
CA GLY A 71 7.03 -10.05 -5.37
C GLY A 71 5.69 -10.54 -4.80
N ILE A 72 5.53 -11.85 -4.60
CA ILE A 72 4.35 -12.42 -3.92
C ILE A 72 4.27 -11.93 -2.47
N PHE A 73 5.41 -11.77 -1.81
CA PHE A 73 5.48 -11.23 -0.46
C PHE A 73 5.34 -9.72 -0.44
N LYS A 74 5.60 -8.99 -1.53
CA LYS A 74 5.40 -7.53 -1.63
C LYS A 74 4.00 -7.11 -2.07
N ARG A 75 3.09 -8.03 -2.39
CA ARG A 75 1.77 -7.74 -3.01
C ARG A 75 0.83 -6.81 -2.22
N HIS A 76 1.10 -6.60 -0.94
CA HIS A 76 0.32 -5.69 -0.07
C HIS A 76 1.04 -4.37 0.21
N ASP A 77 2.25 -4.20 -0.31
CA ASP A 77 2.99 -2.95 -0.24
C ASP A 77 2.28 -1.92 -1.11
N GLY A 78 2.15 -0.70 -0.59
CA GLY A 78 1.46 0.35 -1.31
C GLY A 78 1.66 1.71 -0.65
N MET A 79 1.37 2.76 -1.43
CA MET A 79 1.45 4.15 -1.00
C MET A 79 0.11 4.85 -1.21
N PRO A 80 -0.94 4.50 -0.44
CA PRO A 80 -2.25 5.13 -0.59
C PRO A 80 -2.22 6.59 -0.11
N VAL A 81 -3.15 7.39 -0.63
CA VAL A 81 -3.41 8.73 -0.07
C VAL A 81 -4.08 8.54 1.29
N SER A 82 -3.38 8.92 2.36
CA SER A 82 -3.68 8.47 3.71
C SER A 82 -3.17 9.46 4.76
N VAL A 83 -3.57 9.22 6.00
CA VAL A 83 -2.93 9.77 7.19
C VAL A 83 -2.20 8.64 7.91
N ARG A 84 -0.97 8.90 8.35
CA ARG A 84 -0.13 7.93 9.08
C ARG A 84 0.42 8.58 10.34
N TYR A 85 0.50 7.83 11.41
CA TYR A 85 1.25 8.17 12.61
C TYR A 85 2.29 7.10 12.89
N ASP A 86 3.51 7.53 13.16
CA ASP A 86 4.64 6.70 13.58
C ASP A 86 5.08 7.12 14.98
N SER A 87 5.12 6.15 15.90
CA SER A 87 5.52 6.40 17.28
C SER A 87 7.04 6.63 17.39
N PRO A 88 7.50 7.32 18.44
CA PRO A 88 8.91 7.26 18.83
C PRO A 88 9.33 5.83 19.11
N GLY A 89 10.64 5.58 19.02
CA GLY A 89 11.22 4.32 19.48
C GLY A 89 11.23 4.24 21.00
N PHE A 90 10.83 3.11 21.57
CA PHE A 90 10.86 2.86 23.00
C PHE A 90 11.37 1.44 23.29
N SER A 91 12.52 1.31 23.93
CA SER A 91 13.13 0.02 24.29
C SER A 91 13.24 -0.96 23.11
N GLY A 92 13.60 -0.45 21.93
CA GLY A 92 13.70 -1.23 20.69
C GLY A 92 12.39 -1.40 19.93
N PHE A 93 11.24 -1.01 20.49
CA PHE A 93 9.95 -1.04 19.81
C PHE A 93 9.63 0.26 19.07
N SER A 94 8.93 0.17 17.94
CA SER A 94 8.24 1.31 17.33
C SER A 94 6.96 0.83 16.64
N GLY A 95 5.95 1.69 16.57
CA GLY A 95 4.64 1.36 16.01
C GLY A 95 4.21 2.36 14.95
N SER A 96 3.32 1.92 14.07
CA SER A 96 2.68 2.76 13.09
C SER A 96 1.19 2.45 12.97
N ILE A 97 0.39 3.48 12.76
CA ILE A 97 -1.03 3.35 12.39
C ILE A 97 -1.29 4.23 11.17
N GLN A 98 -2.10 3.75 10.25
CA GLN A 98 -2.42 4.51 9.05
C GLN A 98 -3.87 4.28 8.64
N PHE A 99 -4.51 5.34 8.17
CA PHE A 99 -5.90 5.35 7.74
C PHE A 99 -6.03 5.89 6.33
N VAL A 100 -6.76 5.15 5.50
CA VAL A 100 -7.16 5.53 4.15
C VAL A 100 -8.67 5.76 4.17
N PRO A 101 -9.13 7.00 3.99
CA PRO A 101 -10.55 7.28 3.81
C PRO A 101 -11.09 6.54 2.59
N SER A 102 -12.32 6.05 2.67
CA SER A 102 -13.03 5.39 1.56
C SER A 102 -12.97 6.15 0.23
N GLN A 103 -13.04 7.49 0.24
CA GLN A 103 -12.92 8.34 -0.95
C GLN A 103 -11.53 8.29 -1.61
N ASN A 104 -10.49 7.94 -0.84
CA ASN A 104 -9.10 7.85 -1.29
C ASN A 104 -8.65 6.41 -1.54
N SER A 105 -9.51 5.44 -1.26
CA SER A 105 -9.26 4.03 -1.53
C SER A 105 -9.71 3.65 -2.94
N LYS A 106 -9.01 2.70 -3.57
CA LYS A 106 -9.44 2.17 -4.86
C LYS A 106 -10.76 1.43 -4.69
N SER A 107 -11.72 1.73 -5.53
CA SER A 107 -12.98 0.99 -5.58
C SER A 107 -13.06 0.12 -6.82
N ALA A 108 -13.84 -0.96 -6.76
CA ALA A 108 -14.07 -1.81 -7.91
C ALA A 108 -14.74 -1.01 -9.04
N TYR A 109 -14.01 -0.83 -10.13
CA TYR A 109 -14.52 -0.33 -11.39
C TYR A 109 -15.12 -1.52 -12.14
N THR A 110 -16.35 -1.40 -12.63
CA THR A 110 -16.82 -2.34 -13.65
C THR A 110 -16.12 -1.94 -14.95
N PRO A 111 -15.19 -2.75 -15.49
CA PRO A 111 -14.50 -2.39 -16.73
C PRO A 111 -15.51 -2.18 -17.86
N ALA A 112 -15.16 -1.31 -18.82
CA ALA A 112 -15.98 -1.16 -20.02
C ALA A 112 -16.01 -2.51 -20.74
N THR A 113 -17.20 -2.98 -21.09
CA THR A 113 -17.42 -4.24 -21.79
C THR A 113 -18.14 -4.01 -23.11
N PHE A 114 -18.15 -5.02 -23.97
CA PHE A 114 -18.99 -5.05 -25.16
C PHE A 114 -20.05 -6.14 -24.96
N THR A 115 -21.31 -5.80 -25.22
CA THR A 115 -22.43 -6.75 -25.22
C THR A 115 -22.96 -6.89 -26.64
N LEU A 116 -23.42 -8.09 -26.99
CA LEU A 116 -24.18 -8.34 -28.21
C LEU A 116 -25.67 -8.17 -27.92
N GLU A 117 -26.26 -7.09 -28.41
CA GLU A 117 -27.70 -6.89 -28.42
C GLU A 117 -28.17 -6.99 -29.88
N SER A 118 -29.07 -7.93 -30.19
CA SER A 118 -29.63 -8.10 -31.56
C SER A 118 -28.56 -8.19 -32.68
N ASN A 119 -27.50 -8.98 -32.47
CA ASN A 119 -26.36 -9.11 -33.38
C ASN A 119 -25.55 -7.82 -33.63
N GLN A 120 -25.72 -6.78 -32.81
CA GLN A 120 -24.89 -5.58 -32.83
C GLN A 120 -24.05 -5.47 -31.56
N MET A 121 -22.76 -5.17 -31.74
CA MET A 121 -21.86 -4.86 -30.63
C MET A 121 -22.19 -3.49 -30.06
N LYS A 122 -22.58 -3.47 -28.79
CA LYS A 122 -22.88 -2.24 -28.05
C LYS A 122 -21.83 -2.02 -26.97
N PRO A 123 -21.16 -0.86 -26.93
CA PRO A 123 -20.25 -0.53 -25.86
C PRO A 123 -21.04 -0.26 -24.58
N VAL A 124 -20.71 -0.98 -23.51
CA VAL A 124 -21.20 -0.70 -22.16
C VAL A 124 -20.14 0.19 -21.50
N PRO A 125 -20.45 1.48 -21.27
CA PRO A 125 -19.49 2.38 -20.63
C PRO A 125 -19.21 1.85 -19.24
N ALA A 126 -17.95 1.97 -18.84
CA ALA A 126 -17.60 1.60 -17.50
C ALA A 126 -18.31 2.47 -16.47
N VAL A 127 -18.69 1.84 -15.35
CA VAL A 127 -19.39 2.52 -14.26
C VAL A 127 -18.37 2.81 -13.18
N VAL A 128 -18.30 4.09 -12.77
CA VAL A 128 -17.54 4.49 -11.58
C VAL A 128 -18.11 3.71 -10.40
N GLY A 129 -17.28 2.84 -9.81
CA GLY A 129 -17.63 2.12 -8.60
C GLY A 129 -18.00 3.07 -7.45
N LYS A 130 -18.73 2.56 -6.46
CA LYS A 130 -19.00 3.26 -5.19
C LYS A 130 -17.69 3.80 -4.57
N PRO A 131 -17.69 4.74 -3.61
CA PRO A 131 -16.50 4.99 -2.79
C PRO A 131 -15.92 3.65 -2.31
N GLY A 132 -14.60 3.51 -2.28
CA GLY A 132 -13.98 2.26 -1.83
C GLY A 132 -14.15 2.07 -0.32
N SER A 133 -13.31 1.23 0.27
CA SER A 133 -13.36 0.97 1.71
C SER A 133 -12.54 1.95 2.52
N ASP A 134 -13.04 2.25 3.72
CA ASP A 134 -12.16 2.70 4.78
C ASP A 134 -11.13 1.58 5.05
N VAL A 135 -9.84 1.90 4.90
CA VAL A 135 -8.74 0.96 5.14
C VAL A 135 -7.89 1.42 6.30
N TYR A 136 -7.61 0.50 7.20
CA TYR A 136 -6.80 0.68 8.38
C TYR A 136 -5.56 -0.18 8.25
N TYR A 137 -4.40 0.40 8.52
CA TYR A 137 -3.15 -0.32 8.62
C TYR A 137 -2.55 -0.13 10.01
N ALA A 138 -1.89 -1.16 10.51
CA ALA A 138 -1.09 -1.09 11.72
C ALA A 138 0.23 -1.82 11.51
N GLY A 139 1.29 -1.29 12.12
CA GLY A 139 2.63 -1.86 12.10
C GLY A 139 3.24 -1.87 13.50
N LEU A 140 4.00 -2.91 13.80
CA LEU A 140 4.82 -3.00 15.01
C LEU A 140 6.20 -3.52 14.62
N ASN A 141 7.24 -2.81 15.07
CA ASN A 141 8.63 -3.16 14.86
C ASN A 141 9.33 -3.39 16.20
N TYR A 142 10.32 -4.28 16.19
CA TYR A 142 11.23 -4.51 17.29
C TYR A 142 12.65 -4.67 16.74
N LYS A 143 13.64 -4.06 17.40
CA LYS A 143 15.06 -4.25 17.13
C LYS A 143 15.86 -4.32 18.43
N ASN A 144 16.70 -5.34 18.58
CA ASN A 144 17.62 -5.48 19.71
C ASN A 144 18.79 -6.41 19.36
N GLY A 145 20.03 -5.97 19.57
CA GLY A 145 21.22 -6.83 19.47
C GLY A 145 21.39 -7.52 18.10
N GLY A 146 21.09 -6.83 17.00
CA GLY A 146 21.13 -7.37 15.64
C GLY A 146 19.87 -8.14 15.23
N PHE A 147 19.02 -8.55 16.18
CA PHE A 147 17.73 -9.16 15.87
C PHE A 147 16.69 -8.09 15.56
N PHE A 148 15.80 -8.42 14.62
CA PHE A 148 14.63 -7.61 14.30
C PHE A 148 13.38 -8.45 14.13
N GLY A 149 12.23 -7.81 14.38
CA GLY A 149 10.91 -8.34 14.09
C GLY A 149 9.99 -7.23 13.61
N ASN A 150 9.12 -7.54 12.65
CA ASN A 150 8.09 -6.67 12.13
C ASN A 150 6.77 -7.43 12.02
N TYR A 151 5.69 -6.79 12.44
CA TYR A 151 4.33 -7.23 12.20
C TYR A 151 3.56 -6.13 11.47
N ALA A 152 2.81 -6.49 10.42
CA ALA A 152 1.96 -5.59 9.65
C ALA A 152 0.55 -6.15 9.49
N LEU A 153 -0.44 -5.28 9.63
CA LEU A 153 -1.86 -5.56 9.53
C LEU A 153 -2.52 -4.60 8.53
N LYS A 154 -3.45 -5.12 7.73
CA LYS A 154 -4.43 -4.35 6.95
C LYS A 154 -5.82 -4.83 7.33
N TYR A 155 -6.74 -3.90 7.54
CA TYR A 155 -8.17 -4.15 7.68
C TYR A 155 -8.93 -3.20 6.75
N ALA A 156 -9.75 -3.73 5.85
CA ALA A 156 -10.60 -2.93 4.96
C ALA A 156 -12.07 -3.26 5.19
N LYS A 157 -12.89 -2.24 5.48
CA LYS A 157 -14.32 -2.40 5.77
C LYS A 157 -15.13 -2.37 4.46
N HIS A 158 -15.93 -3.40 4.21
CA HIS A 158 -16.76 -3.49 2.99
C HIS A 158 -15.94 -3.37 1.69
N ALA A 159 -14.85 -4.13 1.56
CA ALA A 159 -14.02 -4.09 0.37
C ALA A 159 -14.70 -4.84 -0.77
N ASN A 160 -14.88 -4.14 -1.89
CA ASN A 160 -15.02 -4.79 -3.19
C ASN A 160 -13.62 -5.23 -3.61
N GLU A 161 -13.20 -6.40 -3.16
CA GLU A 161 -11.98 -7.01 -3.64
C GLU A 161 -12.28 -7.59 -5.02
N GLY A 162 -12.33 -6.71 -6.03
CA GLY A 162 -12.23 -7.15 -7.41
C GLY A 162 -10.89 -7.87 -7.51
N HIS A 163 -10.94 -9.20 -7.57
CA HIS A 163 -9.78 -10.02 -7.84
C HIS A 163 -9.06 -9.47 -9.08
N ASP A 164 -7.74 -9.34 -8.99
CA ASP A 164 -6.89 -8.99 -10.15
C ASP A 164 -7.22 -9.93 -11.31
N ALA A 165 -7.36 -9.40 -12.53
CA ALA A 165 -7.72 -10.20 -13.72
C ALA A 165 -6.76 -11.39 -13.94
N PHE A 166 -5.52 -11.28 -13.47
CA PHE A 166 -4.53 -12.37 -13.47
C PHE A 166 -4.88 -13.51 -12.50
N PHE A 167 -5.41 -13.21 -11.31
CA PHE A 167 -5.89 -14.22 -10.36
C PHE A 167 -7.20 -14.88 -10.81
N LEU A 168 -8.10 -14.12 -11.47
CA LEU A 168 -9.30 -14.68 -12.10
C LEU A 168 -8.96 -15.67 -13.22
N PHE A 169 -7.96 -15.31 -14.05
CA PHE A 169 -7.44 -16.16 -15.13
C PHE A 169 -6.84 -17.46 -14.59
N LEU A 170 -6.02 -17.40 -13.53
CA LEU A 170 -5.43 -18.59 -12.91
C LEU A 170 -6.45 -19.52 -12.25
N LEU A 171 -7.57 -18.97 -11.75
CA LEU A 171 -8.65 -19.72 -11.09
C LEU A 171 -9.80 -20.09 -12.05
N GLY A 172 -9.70 -19.75 -13.33
CA GLY A 172 -10.71 -20.07 -14.34
C GLY A 172 -12.09 -19.43 -14.10
N ARG A 173 -12.17 -18.33 -13.34
CA ARG A 173 -13.44 -17.63 -13.07
C ARG A 173 -13.52 -16.35 -13.90
N ALA A 174 -14.66 -16.10 -14.53
CA ALA A 174 -14.85 -14.99 -15.48
C ALA A 174 -15.80 -13.88 -14.99
N SER A 175 -16.42 -14.03 -13.82
CA SER A 175 -17.38 -13.07 -13.30
C SER A 175 -17.67 -13.39 -11.85
N ASP A 176 -17.49 -12.43 -10.94
CA ASP A 176 -18.26 -12.45 -9.70
C ASP A 176 -18.57 -11.03 -9.26
N THR A 177 -19.86 -10.74 -9.07
CA THR A 177 -20.30 -9.61 -8.26
C THR A 177 -20.13 -10.03 -6.81
N ASP A 178 -18.90 -9.93 -6.30
CA ASP A 178 -18.57 -10.39 -4.95
C ASP A 178 -19.30 -9.51 -3.92
N PRO A 179 -20.00 -10.09 -2.92
CA PRO A 179 -20.60 -9.32 -1.84
C PRO A 179 -19.51 -8.58 -1.03
N LEU A 180 -19.83 -7.36 -0.58
CA LEU A 180 -18.97 -6.55 0.28
C LEU A 180 -18.56 -7.34 1.53
N LYS A 181 -17.30 -7.77 1.61
CA LYS A 181 -16.73 -8.45 2.78
C LYS A 181 -15.69 -7.57 3.44
N ASN A 182 -15.47 -7.80 4.74
CA ASN A 182 -14.32 -7.22 5.41
C ASN A 182 -13.08 -8.02 5.01
N HIS A 183 -12.01 -7.35 4.60
CA HIS A 183 -10.76 -8.00 4.23
C HIS A 183 -9.69 -7.72 5.28
N GLN A 184 -8.93 -8.77 5.64
CA GLN A 184 -7.84 -8.70 6.60
C GLN A 184 -6.59 -9.35 6.03
N VAL A 185 -5.44 -8.69 6.21
CA VAL A 185 -4.13 -9.23 5.85
C VAL A 185 -3.20 -9.05 7.03
N HIS A 186 -2.43 -10.09 7.32
CA HIS A 186 -1.44 -10.10 8.39
C HIS A 186 -0.09 -10.54 7.82
N ARG A 187 1.00 -9.93 8.27
CA ARG A 187 2.36 -10.34 7.96
C ARG A 187 3.21 -10.28 9.22
N LEU A 188 4.02 -11.30 9.44
CA LEU A 188 5.08 -11.33 10.44
C LEU A 188 6.40 -11.61 9.71
N THR A 189 7.41 -10.83 10.02
CA THR A 189 8.75 -10.92 9.45
C THR A 189 9.75 -10.79 10.59
N GLY A 190 10.88 -11.51 10.53
CA GLY A 190 11.93 -11.38 11.52
C GLY A 190 13.23 -11.98 11.02
N GLY A 191 14.33 -11.56 11.64
CA GLY A 191 15.66 -11.97 11.20
C GLY A 191 16.75 -11.44 12.12
N TYR A 192 17.97 -11.64 11.65
CA TYR A 192 19.20 -11.17 12.28
C TYR A 192 20.06 -10.48 11.21
N GLU A 193 20.56 -9.30 11.53
CA GLU A 193 21.52 -8.55 10.73
C GLU A 193 22.76 -8.32 11.60
N GLU A 194 23.93 -8.70 11.07
CA GLU A 194 25.21 -8.42 11.69
C GLU A 194 25.53 -6.93 11.49
N ALA A 195 25.98 -6.24 12.55
CA ALA A 195 26.36 -4.84 12.43
C ALA A 195 27.62 -4.75 11.56
N ALA A 196 27.48 -4.15 10.37
CA ALA A 196 28.60 -3.84 9.48
C ALA A 196 29.50 -2.72 10.03
#